data_AF-A0A843EXY8-F1
#
_entry.id   AF-A0A843EXY8-F1
#
_cell.length_a   1.000
_cell.length_b   1.000
_cell.length_c   1.000
_cell.angle_alpha   90.00
_cell.angle_beta   90.00
_cell.angle_gamma   90.00
#
_symmetry.space_group_name_H-M   'P 1'
#
loop_
_entity.id
_entity.type
_entity.pdbx_description
1 polymer ?
#
loop_
_entity_poly.entity_id
_entity_poly.type
_entity_poly.pdbx_seq_one_letter_code
_entity_poly.pdbx_strand_id
1 'polypeptide(L)'
;MIECRNIAKGKGKGELIVSSEPISFLGGVNPENGEVIDPNHELKGQIIKDKVLFIPGGKGSTVGSYVIFQMMKNNTAPKAIICLNAEPIIATGAIMSDIPMVDSPADTKELVNGTLVEVDGDNGTMEIL
;
A
#
# COMPACT_ATOMS: atom_id res chain seq x y z
N MET A 1 -17.32 7.68 3.01
CA MET A 1 -16.18 8.28 2.28
C MET A 1 -15.30 9.01 3.28
N ILE A 2 -14.00 8.75 3.24
CA ILE A 2 -12.97 9.31 4.12
C ILE A 2 -12.05 10.16 3.24
N GLU A 3 -11.80 11.40 3.66
CA GLU A 3 -10.86 12.30 2.97
C GLU A 3 -9.42 11.93 3.29
N CYS A 4 -8.56 12.02 2.28
CA CYS A 4 -7.13 11.76 2.35
C CYS A 4 -6.40 12.83 1.53
N ARG A 5 -5.06 12.83 1.60
CA ARG A 5 -4.21 13.55 0.66
C ARG A 5 -3.83 12.62 -0.50
N ASN A 6 -3.92 13.14 -1.72
CA ASN A 6 -3.60 12.39 -2.94
C ASN A 6 -2.07 12.24 -3.11
N ILE A 7 -1.59 11.04 -3.46
CA ILE A 7 -0.17 10.78 -3.71
C ILE A 7 0.04 10.24 -5.13
N ALA A 8 -0.64 9.15 -5.49
CA ALA A 8 -0.57 8.55 -6.82
C ALA A 8 -1.98 8.35 -7.37
N LYS A 9 -2.17 8.71 -8.64
CA LYS A 9 -3.45 8.72 -9.35
C LYS A 9 -4.02 7.32 -9.58
N GLY A 10 -5.29 7.28 -9.98
CA GLY A 10 -6.01 6.05 -10.30
C GLY A 10 -6.91 5.56 -9.18
N LYS A 11 -7.59 4.44 -9.43
CA LYS A 11 -8.53 3.82 -8.51
C LYS A 11 -8.20 2.35 -8.29
N GLY A 12 -8.22 1.94 -7.03
CA GLY A 12 -7.89 0.58 -6.63
C GLY A 12 -8.88 0.08 -5.59
N LYS A 13 -9.37 -1.14 -5.79
CA LYS A 13 -10.35 -1.77 -4.90
C LYS A 13 -9.90 -3.17 -4.53
N GLY A 14 -10.07 -3.53 -3.26
CA GLY A 14 -9.70 -4.85 -2.77
C GLY A 14 -9.97 -5.00 -1.29
N GLU A 15 -9.80 -6.22 -0.79
CA GLU A 15 -9.82 -6.47 0.65
C GLU A 15 -8.63 -5.77 1.29
N LEU A 16 -8.89 -5.12 2.42
CA LEU A 16 -7.91 -4.40 3.18
C LEU A 16 -7.00 -5.37 3.93
N ILE A 17 -5.70 -5.13 3.85
CA ILE A 17 -4.71 -5.71 4.74
C ILE A 17 -4.01 -4.58 5.50
N VAL A 18 -4.03 -4.65 6.81
CA VAL A 18 -3.67 -3.58 7.73
C VAL A 18 -2.42 -3.98 8.50
N SER A 19 -1.43 -3.09 8.47
CA SER A 19 -0.25 -3.14 9.31
C SER A 19 -0.24 -1.93 10.26
N SER A 20 0.06 -2.18 11.53
CA SER A 20 0.52 -1.19 12.52
C SER A 20 2.02 -0.89 12.40
N GLU A 21 2.80 -1.72 11.71
CA GLU A 21 4.22 -1.54 11.47
C GLU A 21 4.53 -1.01 10.06
N PRO A 22 5.58 -0.17 9.88
CA PRO A 22 6.03 0.23 8.56
C PRO A 22 6.65 -0.94 7.78
N ILE A 23 6.32 -1.05 6.49
CA ILE A 23 6.84 -2.12 5.63
C ILE A 23 8.05 -1.68 4.81
N SER A 24 9.07 -2.55 4.72
CA SER A 24 10.17 -2.37 3.77
C SER A 24 9.90 -3.18 2.51
N PHE A 25 9.69 -2.49 1.40
CA PHE A 25 9.65 -3.15 0.09
C PHE A 25 11.03 -3.67 -0.33
N LEU A 26 12.12 -3.14 0.24
CA LEU A 26 13.45 -3.69 0.05
C LEU A 26 13.69 -4.86 1.01
N GLY A 27 13.61 -6.08 0.50
CA GLY A 27 13.92 -7.30 1.27
C GLY A 27 12.84 -7.73 2.28
N GLY A 28 11.77 -6.96 2.45
CA GLY A 28 10.63 -7.33 3.30
C GLY A 28 9.43 -7.87 2.54
N VAL A 29 9.42 -7.77 1.20
CA VAL A 29 8.36 -8.31 0.33
C VAL A 29 9.02 -9.09 -0.81
N ASN A 30 8.48 -10.27 -1.11
CA ASN A 30 8.88 -11.06 -2.26
C ASN A 30 8.17 -10.53 -3.52
N PRO A 31 8.91 -9.94 -4.49
CA PRO A 31 8.29 -9.34 -5.66
C PRO A 31 7.69 -10.35 -6.65
N GLU A 32 8.01 -11.65 -6.53
CA GLU A 32 7.54 -12.69 -7.44
C GLU A 32 6.15 -13.22 -7.08
N ASN A 33 5.71 -13.06 -5.83
CA ASN A 33 4.39 -13.52 -5.37
C ASN A 33 3.60 -12.49 -4.54
N GLY A 34 4.24 -11.41 -4.09
CA GLY A 34 3.61 -10.39 -3.25
C GLY A 34 3.47 -10.80 -1.78
N GLU A 35 4.26 -11.76 -1.31
CA GLU A 35 4.30 -12.19 0.09
C GLU A 35 5.20 -11.28 0.92
N VAL A 36 4.77 -10.92 2.13
CA VAL A 36 5.66 -10.26 3.10
C VAL A 36 6.58 -11.31 3.72
N ILE A 37 7.88 -11.14 3.53
CA ILE A 37 8.92 -12.11 3.93
C ILE A 37 9.81 -11.64 5.08
N ASP A 38 9.71 -10.38 5.51
CA ASP A 38 10.46 -9.89 6.68
C ASP A 38 10.06 -10.72 7.91
N PRO A 39 11.01 -11.47 8.51
CA PRO A 39 10.70 -12.36 9.63
C PRO A 39 10.24 -11.64 10.90
N ASN A 40 10.49 -10.32 10.99
CA ASN A 40 10.15 -9.50 12.16
C ASN A 40 8.90 -8.64 11.94
N HIS A 41 8.29 -8.69 10.76
CA HIS A 41 7.12 -7.87 10.45
C HIS A 41 5.82 -8.64 10.76
N GLU A 42 4.83 -7.96 11.31
CA GLU A 42 3.56 -8.62 11.72
C GLU A 42 2.81 -9.30 10.56
N LEU A 43 2.95 -8.78 9.34
CA LEU A 43 2.36 -9.36 8.13
C LEU A 43 3.15 -10.52 7.51
N LYS A 44 4.21 -11.03 8.15
CA LYS A 44 5.01 -12.15 7.61
C LYS A 44 4.13 -13.32 7.14
N GLY A 45 4.34 -13.78 5.91
CA GLY A 45 3.59 -14.86 5.27
C GLY A 45 2.25 -14.45 4.68
N GLN A 46 1.84 -13.19 4.84
CA GLN A 46 0.63 -12.66 4.21
C GLN A 46 0.92 -12.19 2.78
N ILE A 47 -0.08 -12.34 1.90
CA ILE A 47 -0.04 -11.90 0.51
C ILE A 47 -0.70 -10.52 0.38
N ILE A 48 0.06 -9.53 -0.09
CA ILE A 48 -0.43 -8.17 -0.38
C ILE A 48 -0.88 -7.99 -1.84
N LYS A 49 -0.58 -8.97 -2.71
CA LYS A 49 -1.05 -9.00 -4.10
C LYS A 49 -2.58 -8.88 -4.14
N ASP A 50 -3.07 -8.03 -5.05
CA ASP A 50 -4.49 -7.80 -5.29
C ASP A 50 -5.30 -7.29 -4.06
N LYS A 51 -4.62 -6.87 -2.99
CA LYS A 51 -5.22 -6.27 -1.78
C LYS A 51 -5.09 -4.75 -1.77
N VAL A 52 -5.82 -4.09 -0.88
CA VAL A 52 -5.54 -2.70 -0.49
C VAL A 52 -4.64 -2.75 0.74
N LEU A 53 -3.42 -2.23 0.64
CA LEU A 53 -2.44 -2.25 1.73
C LEU A 53 -2.54 -0.97 2.56
N PHE A 54 -2.81 -1.10 3.85
CA PHE A 54 -2.73 -0.01 4.82
C PHE A 54 -1.50 -0.19 5.70
N ILE A 55 -0.65 0.84 5.78
CA ILE A 55 0.57 0.88 6.60
C ILE A 55 0.72 2.26 7.24
N PRO A 56 1.40 2.40 8.39
CA PRO A 56 1.69 3.73 8.94
C PRO A 56 2.61 4.56 8.03
N GLY A 57 3.50 3.90 7.30
CA GLY A 57 4.48 4.50 6.40
C GLY A 57 5.44 3.44 5.86
N GLY A 58 6.47 3.89 5.16
CA GLY A 58 7.52 3.02 4.68
C GLY A 58 8.62 2.77 5.70
N LYS A 59 9.44 1.76 5.39
CA LYS A 59 10.69 1.50 6.08
C LYS A 59 11.82 1.37 5.06
N GLY A 60 12.86 2.18 5.22
CA GLY A 60 14.09 2.10 4.42
C GLY A 60 14.17 3.13 3.28
N SER A 61 15.39 3.50 2.92
CA SER A 61 15.63 4.84 2.35
C SER A 61 16.33 4.89 0.98
N THR A 62 16.37 3.79 0.21
CA THR A 62 17.17 3.80 -1.05
C THR A 62 16.43 3.26 -2.27
N VAL A 63 16.06 1.98 -2.32
CA VAL A 63 15.65 1.32 -3.57
C VAL A 63 14.27 0.64 -3.52
N GLY A 64 13.48 0.87 -2.47
CA GLY A 64 12.16 0.26 -2.32
C GLY A 64 11.19 0.57 -3.47
N SER A 65 11.34 1.74 -4.12
CA SER A 65 10.53 2.14 -5.28
C SER A 65 10.67 1.19 -6.47
N TYR A 66 11.86 0.67 -6.74
CA TYR A 66 12.09 -0.28 -7.83
C TYR A 66 11.47 -1.65 -7.55
N VAL A 67 11.38 -2.05 -6.28
CA VAL A 67 10.72 -3.31 -5.92
C VAL A 67 9.20 -3.18 -6.12
N ILE A 68 8.60 -2.06 -5.74
CA ILE A 68 7.18 -1.78 -6.03
C ILE A 68 6.92 -1.84 -7.55
N PHE A 69 7.82 -1.26 -8.35
CA PHE A 69 7.74 -1.33 -9.82
C PHE A 69 7.91 -2.75 -10.38
N GLN A 70 8.83 -3.54 -9.82
CA GLN A 70 8.97 -4.95 -10.17
C GLN A 70 7.69 -5.73 -9.84
N MET A 71 7.08 -5.49 -8.67
CA MET A 71 5.83 -6.13 -8.27
C MET A 71 4.69 -5.81 -9.25
N MET A 72 4.60 -4.56 -9.71
CA MET A 72 3.63 -4.20 -10.75
C MET A 72 3.87 -4.99 -12.03
N LYS A 73 5.11 -5.03 -12.53
CA LYS A 73 5.47 -5.82 -13.72
C LYS A 73 5.16 -7.31 -13.56
N ASN A 74 5.32 -7.84 -12.36
CA ASN A 74 5.05 -9.23 -12.02
C ASN A 74 3.56 -9.51 -11.75
N ASN A 75 2.69 -8.50 -11.75
CA ASN A 75 1.28 -8.62 -11.35
C ASN A 75 1.13 -9.17 -9.92
N THR A 76 1.98 -8.70 -9.01
CA THR A 76 2.02 -9.07 -7.59
C THR A 76 1.88 -7.87 -6.65
N ALA A 77 1.77 -6.67 -7.22
CA ALA A 77 1.51 -5.44 -6.49
C ALA A 77 0.13 -5.44 -5.79
N PRO A 78 -0.01 -4.65 -4.70
CA PRO A 78 -1.33 -4.32 -4.17
C PRO A 78 -2.13 -3.49 -5.18
N LYS A 79 -3.47 -3.54 -5.07
CA LYS A 79 -4.39 -2.71 -5.88
C LYS A 79 -4.34 -1.24 -5.51
N ALA A 80 -4.05 -0.92 -4.25
CA ALA A 80 -3.87 0.44 -3.76
C ALA A 80 -3.06 0.41 -2.47
N ILE A 81 -2.46 1.56 -2.12
CA ILE A 81 -1.72 1.77 -0.89
C ILE A 81 -2.33 2.95 -0.12
N ILE A 82 -2.52 2.76 1.17
CA ILE A 82 -2.95 3.81 2.11
C ILE A 82 -1.85 3.95 3.16
N CYS A 83 -1.36 5.17 3.36
CA CYS A 83 -0.39 5.47 4.42
C CYS A 83 -0.96 6.44 5.47
N LEU A 84 -0.51 6.35 6.73
CA LEU A 84 -0.71 7.48 7.66
C LEU A 84 0.17 8.65 7.24
N ASN A 85 1.43 8.38 6.89
CA ASN A 85 2.36 9.36 6.34
C ASN A 85 3.19 8.73 5.23
N ALA A 86 3.04 9.21 4.00
CA ALA A 86 3.80 8.69 2.87
C ALA A 86 5.22 9.24 2.85
N GLU A 87 6.20 8.35 2.86
CA GLU A 87 7.58 8.70 2.56
C GLU A 87 7.81 8.84 1.04
N PRO A 88 8.73 9.71 0.59
CA PRO A 88 8.97 9.95 -0.84
C PRO A 88 9.26 8.70 -1.66
N ILE A 89 9.85 7.66 -1.06
CA ILE A 89 10.26 6.44 -1.77
C ILE A 89 9.06 5.56 -2.13
N ILE A 90 8.13 5.35 -1.19
CA ILE A 90 6.90 4.60 -1.48
C ILE A 90 6.04 5.40 -2.45
N ALA A 91 5.91 6.72 -2.23
CA ALA A 91 5.19 7.60 -3.16
C ALA A 91 5.75 7.50 -4.59
N THR A 92 7.08 7.58 -4.75
CA THR A 92 7.74 7.43 -6.04
C THR A 92 7.47 6.05 -6.65
N GLY A 93 7.57 4.98 -5.86
CA GLY A 93 7.27 3.62 -6.31
C GLY A 93 5.83 3.46 -6.79
N ALA A 94 4.87 3.98 -6.04
CA ALA A 94 3.45 3.95 -6.39
C ALA A 94 3.16 4.73 -7.68
N ILE A 95 3.69 5.96 -7.80
CA ILE A 95 3.55 6.79 -9.00
C ILE A 95 4.17 6.12 -10.23
N MET A 96 5.39 5.56 -10.12
CA MET A 96 6.05 4.88 -11.22
C MET A 96 5.34 3.59 -11.66
N SER A 97 4.52 3.02 -10.78
CA SER A 97 3.85 1.74 -10.97
C SER A 97 2.37 1.87 -11.25
N ASP A 98 1.85 3.10 -11.43
CA ASP A 98 0.42 3.38 -11.55
C ASP A 98 -0.42 2.68 -10.46
N ILE A 99 0.13 2.57 -9.24
CA ILE A 99 -0.59 2.04 -8.08
C ILE A 99 -1.25 3.23 -7.37
N PRO A 100 -2.59 3.27 -7.29
CA PRO A 100 -3.31 4.29 -6.55
C PRO A 100 -2.81 4.39 -5.12
N MET A 101 -2.51 5.62 -4.69
CA MET A 101 -1.99 5.85 -3.35
C MET A 101 -2.54 7.15 -2.75
N VAL A 102 -2.97 7.04 -1.50
CA VAL A 102 -3.39 8.17 -0.67
C VAL A 102 -2.70 8.10 0.69
N ASP A 103 -2.60 9.24 1.36
CA ASP A 103 -2.11 9.27 2.75
C ASP A 103 -2.88 10.26 3.63
N SER A 104 -2.51 10.36 4.92
CA SER A 104 -3.16 11.26 5.89
C SER A 104 -4.69 11.13 5.93
N PRO A 105 -5.26 9.92 6.07
CA PRO A 105 -6.71 9.73 6.15
C PRO A 105 -7.31 10.46 7.35
N ALA A 106 -8.46 11.10 7.15
CA ALA A 106 -9.17 11.85 8.19
C ALA A 106 -9.73 10.95 9.31
N ASP A 107 -10.01 9.68 9.02
CA ASP A 107 -10.39 8.66 10.00
C ASP A 107 -9.84 7.29 9.57
N THR A 108 -9.47 6.46 10.56
CA THR A 108 -8.97 5.10 10.36
C THR A 108 -9.65 4.07 11.26
N LYS A 109 -10.65 4.44 12.05
CA LYS A 109 -11.25 3.57 13.08
C LYS A 109 -11.88 2.29 12.52
N GLU A 110 -12.43 2.37 11.31
CA GLU A 110 -13.14 1.26 10.65
C GLU A 110 -12.23 0.48 9.66
N LEU A 111 -10.94 0.82 9.61
CA LEU A 111 -9.95 0.15 8.76
C LEU A 111 -9.42 -1.10 9.45
N VAL A 112 -10.11 -2.22 9.22
CA VAL A 112 -9.76 -3.53 9.75
C VAL A 112 -9.51 -4.54 8.62
N ASN A 113 -8.71 -5.57 8.91
CA ASN A 113 -8.39 -6.63 7.95
C ASN A 113 -9.66 -7.28 7.35
N GLY A 114 -9.66 -7.48 6.03
CA GLY A 114 -10.76 -8.12 5.30
C GLY A 114 -11.89 -7.18 4.87
N THR A 115 -11.91 -5.93 5.34
CA THR A 115 -12.89 -4.93 4.88
C THR A 115 -12.65 -4.62 3.40
N LEU A 116 -13.72 -4.55 2.59
CA LEU A 116 -13.59 -4.16 1.20
C LEU A 116 -13.47 -2.63 1.11
N VAL A 117 -12.40 -2.16 0.49
CA VAL A 117 -12.10 -0.72 0.40
C VAL A 117 -11.83 -0.36 -1.05
N GLU A 118 -12.34 0.79 -1.48
CA GLU A 118 -11.95 1.47 -2.71
C GLU A 118 -11.15 2.73 -2.37
N VAL A 119 -10.02 2.90 -3.03
CA VAL A 119 -9.13 4.06 -2.91
C VAL A 119 -9.19 4.83 -4.23
N ASP A 120 -9.46 6.12 -4.15
CA ASP A 120 -9.48 7.06 -5.26
C ASP A 120 -8.32 8.05 -5.09
N GLY A 121 -7.19 7.72 -5.72
CA GLY A 121 -5.99 8.54 -5.73
C GLY A 121 -6.12 9.80 -6.61
N ASP A 122 -7.13 9.88 -7.48
CA ASP A 122 -7.40 11.08 -8.29
C ASP A 122 -8.07 12.16 -7.45
N ASN A 123 -9.01 11.77 -6.58
CA ASN A 123 -9.76 12.69 -5.72
C ASN A 123 -9.23 12.78 -4.28
N GLY A 124 -8.27 11.92 -3.90
CA GLY A 124 -7.74 11.87 -2.54
C GLY A 124 -8.78 11.37 -1.54
N THR A 125 -9.50 10.31 -1.88
CA THR A 125 -10.52 9.75 -1.00
C THR A 125 -10.42 8.24 -0.91
N MET A 126 -11.04 7.68 0.11
CA MET A 126 -11.27 6.24 0.21
C MET A 126 -12.67 5.95 0.74
N GLU A 127 -13.20 4.79 0.39
CA GLU A 127 -14.54 4.35 0.76
C GLU A 127 -14.52 2.89 1.22
N ILE A 128 -15.17 2.63 2.35
CA ILE A 128 -15.47 1.29 2.83
C ILE A 128 -16.77 0.84 2.16
N LEU A 129 -16.77 -0.38 1.62
CA LEU A 129 -17.85 -0.95 0.81
C LEU A 129 -18.64 -2.04 1.52
#